data_AF-A0A1Z2XLR0-F1
#
_entry.id   AF-A0A1Z2XLR0-F1
#
_cell.length_a   1.000
_cell.length_b   1.000
_cell.length_c   1.000
_cell.angle_alpha   90.00
_cell.angle_beta   90.00
_cell.angle_gamma   90.00
#
_symmetry.space_group_name_H-M   'P 1'
#
loop_
_entity.id
_entity.type
_entity.pdbx_description
1 polymer ?
#
loop_
_entity_poly.entity_id
_entity_poly.type
_entity_poly.pdbx_seq_one_letter_code
_entity_poly.pdbx_strand_id
1 'polypeptide(L)'
;MKNLKPSSYNVVVDTLADGRELMFNTLTGAFCVVNETVKALIKEHDCDAEPNQEESRKIVEQLHSLGFLIDDDIDELELIELRRNLTRFNNKSLYVTIGPTLSCNMRCPYCFESEQNGSMTSETADKLIKFIQDQ
;
A
#
# COMPACT_ATOMS: atom_id res chain seq x y z
N MET A 1 25.19 1.79 -13.39
CA MET A 1 24.02 1.49 -12.53
C MET A 1 22.87 2.36 -13.00
N LYS A 2 21.62 1.90 -12.93
CA LYS A 2 20.47 2.79 -13.18
C LYS A 2 20.50 3.90 -12.13
N ASN A 3 20.27 5.15 -12.53
CA ASN A 3 20.17 6.25 -11.58
C ASN A 3 18.99 5.99 -10.65
N LEU A 4 19.22 6.14 -9.35
CA LEU A 4 18.19 6.01 -8.32
C LEU A 4 17.87 7.38 -7.76
N LYS A 5 16.64 7.55 -7.28
CA LYS A 5 16.19 8.74 -6.56
C LYS A 5 15.42 8.31 -5.30
N PRO A 6 15.24 9.21 -4.32
CA PRO A 6 14.48 8.88 -3.13
C PRO A 6 13.00 8.88 -3.49
N SER A 7 12.23 7.95 -2.92
CA SER A 7 10.78 8.00 -3.04
C SER A 7 10.23 9.29 -2.39
N SER A 8 9.29 9.93 -3.06
CA SER A 8 8.54 11.09 -2.56
C SER A 8 7.62 10.72 -1.38
N TYR A 9 7.43 9.42 -1.15
CA TYR A 9 6.59 8.85 -0.11
C TYR A 9 7.39 8.41 1.13
N ASN A 10 8.68 8.75 1.20
CA ASN A 10 9.49 8.54 2.40
C ASN A 10 9.15 9.59 3.46
N VAL A 11 8.80 9.12 4.66
CA VAL A 11 8.47 9.96 5.82
C VAL A 11 9.27 9.49 7.03
N VAL A 12 9.93 10.42 7.73
CA VAL A 12 10.49 10.15 9.06
C VAL A 12 9.34 10.22 10.06
N VAL A 13 9.06 9.11 10.75
CA VAL A 13 7.92 9.00 11.66
C VAL A 13 8.31 9.16 13.13
N ASP A 14 9.55 8.84 13.50
CA ASP A 14 10.03 8.98 14.88
C ASP A 14 11.57 9.02 14.95
N THR A 15 12.09 9.47 16.09
CA THR A 15 13.52 9.39 16.45
C THR A 15 13.68 8.55 17.72
N LEU A 16 14.42 7.45 17.60
CA LEU A 16 14.71 6.55 18.71
C LEU A 16 15.63 7.21 19.74
N ALA A 17 15.61 6.70 20.97
CA ALA A 17 16.40 7.23 22.08
C ALA A 17 17.92 7.25 21.84
N ASP A 18 18.42 6.42 20.92
CA ASP A 18 19.83 6.37 20.52
C ASP A 18 20.16 7.28 19.32
N GLY A 19 19.21 8.12 18.89
CA GLY A 19 19.38 9.09 17.82
C GLY A 19 19.14 8.54 16.39
N ARG A 20 18.83 7.25 16.25
CA ARG A 20 18.42 6.68 14.95
C ARG A 20 17.00 7.11 14.60
N GLU A 21 16.69 7.21 13.32
CA GLU A 21 15.34 7.59 12.86
C GLU A 21 14.58 6.36 12.37
N LEU A 22 13.28 6.35 12.63
CA LEU A 22 12.34 5.41 12.01
C LEU A 22 11.76 6.09 10.77
N MET A 23 12.04 5.51 9.60
CA MET A 23 11.45 5.91 8.32
C MET A 23 10.34 4.95 7.91
N PHE A 24 9.33 5.52 7.27
CA PHE A 24 8.19 4.82 6.71
C PHE A 24 8.01 5.24 5.25
N ASN A 25 7.93 4.27 4.34
CA ASN A 25 7.53 4.53 2.98
C ASN A 25 6.01 4.36 2.86
N THR A 26 5.28 5.45 2.64
CA THR A 26 3.81 5.44 2.64
C THR A 26 3.22 4.75 1.41
N LEU A 27 4.00 4.49 0.35
CA LEU A 27 3.55 3.83 -0.87
C LEU A 27 3.68 2.29 -0.77
N THR A 28 4.78 1.79 -0.22
CA THR A 28 5.01 0.34 -0.05
C THR A 28 4.58 -0.19 1.30
N GLY A 29 4.43 0.68 2.30
CA GLY A 29 4.16 0.30 3.69
C GLY A 29 5.41 -0.19 4.44
N ALA A 30 6.59 -0.08 3.85
CA ALA A 30 7.84 -0.53 4.46
C ALA A 30 8.31 0.41 5.58
N PHE A 31 8.93 -0.17 6.62
CA PHE A 31 9.61 0.56 7.68
C PHE A 31 11.11 0.26 7.66
N CYS A 32 11.92 1.26 7.99
CA CYS A 32 13.36 1.13 8.13
C CYS A 32 13.88 1.99 9.28
N VAL A 33 14.74 1.44 10.13
CA VAL A 33 15.48 2.22 11.12
C VAL A 33 16.81 2.63 10.48
N VAL A 34 17.03 3.93 10.34
CA VAL A 34 18.18 4.49 9.65
C VAL A 34 19.11 5.23 10.62
N ASN A 35 20.41 5.07 10.40
CA ASN A 35 21.45 5.90 11.00
C ASN A 35 21.88 7.00 10.00
N GLU A 36 22.81 7.87 10.38
CA GLU A 36 23.29 8.94 9.50
C GLU A 36 23.88 8.44 8.17
N THR A 37 24.57 7.29 8.17
CA THR A 37 25.11 6.67 6.95
C THR A 37 23.99 6.32 5.97
N VAL A 38 22.94 5.64 6.43
CA VAL A 38 21.82 5.26 5.56
C VAL A 38 21.02 6.49 5.11
N LYS A 39 20.86 7.51 5.97
CA LYS A 39 20.24 8.78 5.57
C LYS A 39 21.03 9.47 4.47
N ALA A 40 22.36 9.48 4.55
CA ALA A 40 23.21 10.04 3.52
C ALA A 40 23.00 9.30 2.19
N LEU A 41 23.00 7.96 2.20
CA LEU A 41 22.70 7.16 1.00
C LEU A 41 21.33 7.48 0.38
N ILE A 42 20.30 7.70 1.19
CA ILE A 42 18.97 8.08 0.70
C ILE A 42 18.97 9.48 0.10
N LYS A 43 19.67 10.45 0.72
CA LYS A 43 19.67 11.87 0.33
C LYS A 43 20.60 12.19 -0.83
N GLU A 44 21.79 11.60 -0.85
CA GLU A 44 22.84 11.93 -1.82
C GLU A 44 22.66 11.16 -3.14
N HIS A 45 21.79 10.15 -3.14
CA HIS A 45 21.50 9.29 -4.30
C HIS A 45 22.75 8.59 -4.85
N ASP A 46 23.81 8.56 -4.04
CA ASP A 46 25.14 8.20 -4.48
C ASP A 46 25.49 6.80 -3.97
N CYS A 47 25.61 5.88 -4.92
CA CYS A 47 26.02 4.50 -4.69
C CYS A 47 27.54 4.38 -4.51
N ASP A 48 28.29 5.44 -4.84
CA ASP A 48 29.76 5.45 -4.91
C ASP A 48 30.42 6.06 -3.65
N ALA A 49 29.63 6.47 -2.65
CA ALA A 49 30.09 7.29 -1.52
C ALA A 49 30.81 6.56 -0.37
N GLU A 50 31.06 5.24 -0.45
CA GLU A 50 31.56 4.46 0.69
C GLU A 50 32.84 3.62 0.40
N PRO A 51 33.79 3.52 1.36
CA PRO A 51 35.03 2.77 1.21
C PRO A 51 34.86 1.25 1.17
N ASN A 52 33.69 0.72 1.58
CA ASN A 52 33.34 -0.70 1.51
C ASN A 52 32.17 -0.94 0.53
N GLN A 53 32.46 -0.84 -0.77
CA GLN A 53 31.47 -0.84 -1.87
C GLN A 53 30.45 -1.98 -1.82
N GLU A 54 30.81 -3.16 -1.33
CA GLU A 54 29.93 -4.34 -1.30
C GLU A 54 28.81 -4.22 -0.23
N GLU A 55 29.11 -3.65 0.93
CA GLU A 55 28.13 -3.50 2.01
C GLU A 55 27.13 -2.39 1.68
N SER A 56 27.62 -1.25 1.18
CA SER A 56 26.78 -0.14 0.76
C SER A 56 25.89 -0.52 -0.41
N ARG A 57 26.40 -1.32 -1.36
CA ARG A 57 25.58 -1.86 -2.44
C ARG A 57 24.42 -2.71 -1.94
N LYS A 58 24.66 -3.59 -0.96
CA LYS A 58 23.59 -4.40 -0.35
C LYS A 58 22.53 -3.55 0.34
N ILE A 59 22.96 -2.49 1.03
CA ILE A 59 22.03 -1.55 1.68
C ILE A 59 21.19 -0.84 0.62
N VAL A 60 21.81 -0.34 -0.46
CA VAL A 60 21.09 0.31 -1.56
C VAL A 60 20.09 -0.64 -2.24
N GLU A 61 20.50 -1.88 -2.50
CA GLU A 61 19.61 -2.92 -3.07
C GLU A 61 18.42 -3.21 -2.14
N GLN A 62 18.65 -3.26 -0.82
CA GLN A 62 17.58 -3.40 0.16
C GLN A 62 16.64 -2.20 0.16
N LEU A 63 17.18 -0.97 0.21
CA LEU A 63 16.39 0.27 0.17
C LEU A 63 15.56 0.37 -1.09
N HIS A 64 16.11 -0.03 -2.25
CA HIS A 64 15.40 -0.10 -3.51
C HIS A 64 14.27 -1.13 -3.49
N SER A 65 14.54 -2.35 -3.00
CA SER A 65 13.52 -3.40 -2.90
C SER A 65 12.36 -3.04 -1.95
N LEU A 66 12.64 -2.23 -0.93
CA LEU A 66 11.65 -1.73 0.03
C LEU A 66 10.94 -0.45 -0.44
N GLY A 67 11.38 0.16 -1.55
CA GLY A 67 10.79 1.36 -2.13
C GLY A 67 11.26 2.67 -1.52
N PHE A 68 12.26 2.67 -0.62
CA PHE A 68 12.88 3.90 -0.14
C PHE A 68 13.71 4.59 -1.22
N LEU A 69 14.29 3.80 -2.13
CA LEU A 69 14.90 4.26 -3.37
C LEU A 69 14.11 3.70 -4.55
N ILE A 70 14.02 4.45 -5.64
CA ILE A 70 13.32 4.06 -6.87
C ILE A 70 14.17 4.44 -8.09
N ASP A 71 13.88 3.81 -9.24
CA ASP A 71 14.52 4.21 -10.50
C ASP A 71 14.12 5.66 -10.84
N ASP A 72 15.08 6.46 -11.32
CA ASP A 72 14.91 7.90 -11.57
C ASP A 72 13.84 8.21 -12.63
N ASP A 73 13.61 7.29 -13.56
CA ASP A 73 12.60 7.38 -14.63
C ASP A 73 11.16 7.06 -14.17
N ILE A 74 10.98 6.63 -12.92
CA ILE A 74 9.65 6.33 -12.37
C ILE A 74 8.97 7.59 -11.86
N ASP A 75 7.81 7.92 -12.40
CA ASP A 75 6.84 8.82 -11.78
C ASP A 75 5.90 8.03 -10.85
N GLU A 76 6.06 8.23 -9.54
CA GLU A 76 5.30 7.49 -8.55
C GLU A 76 3.81 7.86 -8.54
N LEU A 77 3.45 9.10 -8.92
CA LEU A 77 2.06 9.52 -9.00
C LEU A 77 1.38 8.85 -10.19
N GLU A 78 2.03 8.84 -11.36
CA GLU A 78 1.52 8.12 -12.54
C GLU A 78 1.37 6.62 -12.25
N LEU A 79 2.30 6.01 -11.51
CA LEU A 79 2.19 4.60 -11.11
C LEU A 79 0.96 4.34 -10.24
N ILE A 80 0.66 5.24 -9.29
CA ILE A 80 -0.54 5.15 -8.45
C ILE A 80 -1.80 5.32 -9.32
N GLU A 81 -1.82 6.28 -10.25
CA GLU A 81 -2.94 6.48 -11.16
C GLU A 81 -3.19 5.28 -12.06
N LEU A 82 -2.12 4.67 -12.59
CA LEU A 82 -2.17 3.45 -13.38
C LEU A 82 -2.78 2.32 -12.56
N ARG A 83 -2.30 2.07 -11.34
CA ARG A 83 -2.84 1.04 -10.44
C ARG A 83 -4.33 1.28 -10.15
N ARG A 84 -4.71 2.53 -9.83
CA ARG A 84 -6.11 2.91 -9.61
C ARG A 84 -6.97 2.60 -10.83
N ASN A 85 -6.53 2.96 -12.03
CA ASN A 85 -7.27 2.73 -13.26
C ASN A 85 -7.37 1.24 -13.59
N LEU A 86 -6.29 0.48 -13.41
CA LEU A 86 -6.30 -0.98 -13.57
C LEU A 86 -7.32 -1.64 -12.63
N THR A 87 -7.41 -1.22 -11.37
CA THR A 87 -8.41 -1.73 -10.43
C THR A 87 -9.83 -1.28 -10.79
N ARG A 88 -10.03 0.00 -11.09
CA ARG A 88 -11.35 0.59 -11.37
C ARG A 88 -12.00 0.01 -12.63
N PHE A 89 -11.21 -0.21 -13.67
CA PHE A 89 -11.67 -0.72 -14.96
C PHE A 89 -11.42 -2.23 -15.12
N ASN A 90 -11.05 -2.93 -14.04
CA ASN A 90 -10.92 -4.37 -14.06
C ASN A 90 -12.29 -5.02 -14.26
N ASN A 91 -12.43 -5.82 -15.31
CA ASN A 91 -13.62 -6.61 -15.60
C ASN A 91 -13.40 -8.12 -15.40
N LYS A 92 -12.26 -8.53 -14.84
CA LYS A 92 -11.92 -9.95 -14.60
C LYS A 92 -12.50 -10.49 -13.29
N SER A 93 -13.03 -9.64 -12.44
CA SER A 93 -13.50 -10.04 -11.11
C SER A 93 -14.75 -9.26 -10.76
N LEU A 94 -15.75 -9.98 -10.25
CA LEU A 94 -16.97 -9.41 -9.71
C LEU A 94 -16.86 -9.36 -8.18
N TYR A 95 -17.08 -8.18 -7.60
CA TYR A 95 -17.14 -7.99 -6.14
C TYR A 95 -18.59 -7.76 -5.73
N VAL A 96 -19.16 -8.69 -4.98
CA VAL A 96 -20.54 -8.59 -4.46
C VAL A 96 -20.52 -8.74 -2.95
N THR A 97 -21.10 -7.78 -2.24
CA THR A 97 -21.43 -7.92 -0.81
C THR A 97 -22.88 -8.38 -0.69
N ILE A 98 -23.11 -9.54 -0.07
CA ILE A 98 -24.44 -10.12 0.09
C ILE A 98 -24.86 -9.92 1.55
N GLY A 99 -25.96 -9.20 1.77
CA GLY A 99 -26.64 -9.09 3.06
C GLY A 99 -27.96 -9.86 3.02
N PRO A 100 -27.99 -11.16 3.37
CA PRO A 100 -29.22 -11.96 3.32
C PRO A 100 -30.30 -11.45 4.28
N THR A 101 -29.91 -10.75 5.33
CA THR A 101 -30.81 -10.10 6.27
C THR A 101 -30.15 -8.88 6.90
N LEU A 102 -30.97 -7.89 7.22
CA LEU A 102 -30.62 -6.74 8.06
C LEU A 102 -31.10 -6.93 9.51
N SER A 103 -31.73 -8.08 9.81
CA SER A 103 -32.18 -8.43 11.17
C SER A 103 -30.98 -8.75 12.06
N CYS A 104 -30.41 -7.73 12.70
CA CYS A 104 -29.33 -7.89 13.66
C CYS A 104 -29.88 -7.83 15.10
N ASN A 105 -29.45 -8.73 15.97
CA ASN A 105 -29.86 -8.77 17.38
C ASN A 105 -29.02 -7.86 18.30
N MET A 106 -28.20 -6.99 17.71
CA MET A 106 -27.34 -6.04 18.40
C MET A 106 -27.86 -4.61 18.20
N ARG A 107 -27.49 -3.69 19.11
CA ARG A 107 -27.88 -2.27 19.06
C ARG A 107 -26.65 -1.37 19.06
N CYS A 108 -25.75 -1.64 18.11
CA CYS A 108 -24.48 -0.92 18.01
C CYS A 108 -24.73 0.57 17.72
N PRO A 109 -24.22 1.51 18.54
CA PRO A 109 -24.51 2.94 18.39
C PRO A 109 -23.92 3.57 17.12
N TYR A 110 -23.05 2.86 16.42
CA TYR A 110 -22.40 3.27 15.17
C TYR A 110 -22.95 2.55 13.92
N CYS A 111 -23.98 1.71 14.07
CA CYS A 111 -24.52 0.94 12.96
C CYS A 111 -25.57 1.75 12.18
N PHE A 112 -25.24 2.08 10.93
CA PHE A 112 -26.15 2.79 10.02
C PHE A 112 -27.34 1.93 9.55
N GLU A 113 -27.30 0.62 9.80
CA GLU A 113 -28.35 -0.35 9.43
C GLU A 113 -29.36 -0.59 10.58
N SER A 114 -29.14 0.01 11.75
CA SER A 114 -29.85 -0.29 13.00
C SER A 114 -31.37 -0.04 13.00
N GLU A 115 -31.89 0.68 12.02
CA GLU A 115 -33.33 0.95 11.84
C GLU A 115 -33.96 0.17 10.69
N GLN A 116 -33.19 -0.65 9.96
CA GLN A 116 -33.67 -1.38 8.80
C GLN A 116 -33.99 -2.83 9.14
N ASN A 117 -35.21 -3.24 8.80
CA ASN A 117 -35.64 -4.64 8.91
C ASN A 117 -35.98 -5.14 7.51
N GLY A 118 -35.21 -6.09 7.01
CA GLY A 118 -35.39 -6.69 5.70
C GLY A 118 -34.68 -8.02 5.61
N SER A 119 -35.32 -8.99 4.97
CA SER A 119 -34.73 -10.29 4.69
C SER A 119 -34.87 -10.59 3.21
N MET A 120 -33.78 -11.08 2.62
CA MET A 120 -33.73 -11.54 1.25
C MET A 120 -34.69 -12.73 1.10
N THR A 121 -35.54 -12.67 0.07
CA THR A 121 -36.38 -13.81 -0.30
C THR A 121 -35.57 -14.84 -1.08
N SER A 122 -36.00 -16.10 -1.09
CA SER A 122 -35.38 -17.13 -1.92
C SER A 122 -35.39 -16.75 -3.42
N GLU A 123 -36.46 -16.11 -3.90
CA GLU A 123 -36.54 -15.63 -5.28
C GLU A 123 -35.44 -14.60 -5.59
N THR A 124 -35.17 -13.66 -4.69
CA THR A 124 -34.08 -12.69 -4.85
C THR A 124 -32.72 -13.39 -4.80
N ALA A 125 -32.55 -14.36 -3.92
CA ALA A 125 -31.32 -15.16 -3.85
C ALA A 125 -31.05 -15.94 -5.14
N ASP A 126 -32.08 -16.58 -5.72
CA ASP A 126 -31.98 -17.32 -6.98
C ASP A 126 -31.61 -16.40 -8.15
N LYS A 127 -32.22 -15.20 -8.22
CA LYS A 127 -31.88 -14.19 -9.22
C LYS A 127 -30.44 -13.70 -9.06
N LEU A 128 -29.97 -13.53 -7.82
CA LEU A 128 -28.59 -13.14 -7.54
C LEU A 128 -27.59 -14.23 -7.98
N ILE A 129 -27.87 -15.50 -7.68
CA ILE A 129 -27.03 -16.63 -8.12
C ILE A 129 -26.94 -16.64 -9.64
N LYS A 130 -28.08 -16.51 -10.34
CA LYS A 130 -28.11 -16.44 -11.80
C LYS A 130 -27.29 -15.26 -12.33
N PHE A 131 -27.46 -14.07 -11.75
CA PHE A 131 -26.67 -12.90 -12.12
C PHE A 131 -25.17 -13.16 -11.99
N ILE A 132 -24.71 -13.79 -10.90
CA ILE A 132 -23.29 -14.11 -10.68
C ILE A 132 -22.78 -15.15 -11.70
N GLN A 133 -23.60 -16.13 -12.08
CA GLN A 133 -23.24 -17.15 -13.09
C GLN A 133 -23.15 -16.57 -14.51
N ASP A 134 -23.88 -15.50 -14.80
CA ASP A 134 -23.94 -14.85 -16.11
C ASP A 134 -22.84 -13.77 -16.30
N GLN A 135 -21.99 -13.51 -15.28
CA GLN A 135 -20.81 -12.62 -15.38
C GLN A 135 -19.57 -13.38 -15.84
#